data_AF-A0A843AQ21-F1
#
_entry.id   AF-A0A843AQ21-F1
#
_cell.length_a   1.000
_cell.length_b   1.000
_cell.length_c   1.000
_cell.angle_alpha   90.00
_cell.angle_beta   90.00
_cell.angle_gamma   90.00
#
_symmetry.space_group_name_H-M   'P 1'
#
loop_
_entity.id
_entity.type
_entity.pdbx_description
1 polymer ?
#
loop_
_entity_poly.entity_id
_entity_poly.type
_entity_poly.pdbx_seq_one_letter_code
_entity_poly.pdbx_strand_id
1 'polypeptide(L)'
;MSGLYSIATYLSRKIEKIFRKSLLFTIIFSFARFIENQWVNSYFKSLYPNEKFLSFFKKNNIVKNHIFHPIIIVLTFSIFLILSLSPISFDLQISIAIAFISFIVGSVIIPKYFFKNYTKDSFIKFNPKDVYSIGFCLILIGVLFFFISIASVGGVPLLKPSLRYGLKPILTMPVFLMIPGIGLIGSVYLDKFKRGILSRSQVRFRFLVLVAFSGFFLFSLGYRTPIIASLLMMIIIGYYGKILAVWEVVIG
;
A
#
# COMPACT_ATOMS: atom_id res chain seq x y z
N MET A 1 -9.12 -18.06 -17.15
CA MET A 1 -8.95 -17.55 -15.76
C MET A 1 -9.53 -18.59 -14.81
N SER A 2 -8.89 -18.84 -13.66
CA SER A 2 -9.31 -19.90 -12.72
C SER A 2 -10.72 -19.65 -12.15
N GLY A 3 -11.45 -20.73 -11.83
CA GLY A 3 -12.79 -20.63 -11.23
C GLY A 3 -12.82 -19.86 -9.90
N LEU A 4 -11.73 -19.91 -9.13
CA LEU A 4 -11.59 -19.11 -7.91
C LEU A 4 -11.53 -17.61 -8.20
N TYR A 5 -10.83 -17.19 -9.26
CA TYR A 5 -10.77 -15.79 -9.65
C TYR A 5 -12.13 -15.27 -10.13
N SER A 6 -12.88 -16.05 -10.91
CA SER A 6 -14.21 -15.63 -11.38
C SER A 6 -15.21 -15.51 -10.24
N ILE A 7 -15.20 -16.44 -9.28
CA ILE A 7 -16.04 -16.37 -8.08
C ILE A 7 -15.67 -15.16 -7.22
N ALA A 8 -14.38 -14.97 -6.94
CA ALA A 8 -13.90 -13.86 -6.12
C ALA A 8 -14.24 -12.50 -6.74
N THR A 9 -14.05 -12.34 -8.05
CA THR A 9 -14.40 -11.10 -8.77
C THR A 9 -15.90 -10.86 -8.82
N TYR A 10 -16.71 -11.90 -9.05
CA TYR A 10 -18.17 -11.80 -9.02
C TYR A 10 -18.68 -11.33 -7.66
N LEU A 11 -18.25 -11.98 -6.58
CA LEU A 11 -18.62 -11.60 -5.21
C LEU A 11 -18.15 -10.19 -4.87
N SER A 12 -16.90 -9.86 -5.18
CA SER A 12 -16.33 -8.55 -4.89
C SER A 12 -17.08 -7.43 -5.61
N ARG A 13 -17.41 -7.61 -6.90
CA ARG A 13 -18.22 -6.65 -7.67
C ARG A 13 -19.62 -6.50 -7.10
N LYS A 14 -20.25 -7.60 -6.65
CA LYS A 14 -21.58 -7.57 -6.07
C LYS A 14 -21.59 -6.76 -4.76
N ILE A 15 -20.64 -7.02 -3.87
CA ILE A 15 -20.47 -6.29 -2.61
C ILE A 15 -20.19 -4.81 -2.89
N GLU A 16 -19.24 -4.50 -3.78
CA GLU A 16 -18.91 -3.13 -4.18
C GLU A 16 -20.15 -2.39 -4.71
N LYS A 17 -20.94 -3.04 -5.59
CA LYS A 17 -22.15 -2.44 -6.17
C LYS A 17 -23.23 -2.17 -5.12
N ILE A 18 -23.40 -3.06 -4.13
CA ILE A 18 -24.33 -2.86 -3.02
C ILE A 18 -23.88 -1.66 -2.19
N PHE A 19 -22.60 -1.61 -1.81
CA PHE A 19 -22.06 -0.50 -1.03
C PHE A 19 -22.14 0.84 -1.79
N ARG A 20 -21.82 0.86 -3.09
CA ARG A 20 -21.92 2.08 -3.91
C ARG A 20 -23.33 2.67 -3.97
N LYS A 21 -24.35 1.83 -3.88
CA LYS A 21 -25.76 2.27 -3.84
C LYS A 21 -26.21 2.73 -2.45
N SER A 22 -25.43 2.45 -1.41
CA SER A 22 -25.78 2.89 -0.06
C SER A 22 -25.67 4.40 0.08
N LEU A 23 -26.58 4.97 0.86
CA LEU A 23 -26.63 6.40 1.15
C LEU A 23 -25.35 6.85 1.87
N LEU A 24 -24.88 6.05 2.84
CA LEU A 24 -23.64 6.28 3.58
C LEU A 24 -22.42 6.39 2.65
N PHE A 25 -22.27 5.48 1.68
CA PHE A 25 -21.19 5.54 0.71
C PHE A 25 -21.27 6.81 -0.15
N THR A 26 -22.48 7.17 -0.58
CA THR A 26 -22.70 8.37 -1.40
C THR A 26 -22.31 9.64 -0.65
N ILE A 27 -22.68 9.76 0.64
CA ILE A 27 -22.29 10.88 1.49
C ILE A 27 -20.77 10.92 1.66
N ILE A 28 -20.14 9.82 2.06
CA ILE A 28 -18.69 9.77 2.31
C ILE A 28 -17.90 10.16 1.06
N PHE A 29 -18.26 9.61 -0.10
CA PHE A 29 -17.56 9.91 -1.35
C PHE A 29 -17.88 11.32 -1.87
N SER A 30 -19.07 11.85 -1.61
CA SER A 30 -19.40 13.25 -1.92
C SER A 30 -18.53 14.19 -1.09
N PHE A 31 -18.42 13.96 0.22
CA PHE A 31 -17.58 14.73 1.11
C PHE A 31 -16.09 14.61 0.75
N ALA A 32 -15.61 13.39 0.47
CA ALA A 32 -14.24 13.17 0.03
C ALA A 32 -13.94 13.90 -1.29
N ARG A 33 -14.89 13.91 -2.25
CA ARG A 33 -14.76 14.64 -3.51
C ARG A 33 -14.77 16.16 -3.31
N PHE A 34 -15.59 16.65 -2.38
CA PHE A 34 -15.58 18.06 -1.99
C PHE A 34 -14.20 18.46 -1.46
N ILE A 35 -13.64 17.70 -0.50
CA ILE A 35 -12.29 17.96 0.03
C ILE A 35 -11.24 17.85 -1.07
N GLU A 36 -11.32 16.83 -1.93
CA GLU A 36 -10.39 16.68 -3.06
C GLU A 36 -10.39 17.93 -3.95
N ASN A 37 -11.56 18.47 -4.29
CA ASN A 37 -11.67 19.68 -5.10
C ASN A 37 -11.07 20.90 -4.39
N GLN A 38 -11.35 21.06 -3.09
CA GLN A 38 -10.77 22.15 -2.29
C GLN A 38 -9.25 22.03 -2.24
N TRP A 39 -8.71 20.84 -2.03
CA TRP A 39 -7.27 20.58 -2.01
C TRP A 39 -6.60 20.90 -3.35
N VAL A 40 -7.17 20.40 -4.45
CA VAL A 40 -6.61 20.57 -5.81
C VAL A 40 -6.57 22.03 -6.23
N ASN A 41 -7.52 22.83 -5.74
CA ASN A 41 -7.65 24.26 -6.02
C ASN A 41 -7.08 25.15 -4.90
N SER A 42 -6.55 24.56 -3.81
CA SER A 42 -6.05 25.33 -2.67
C SER A 42 -4.75 26.06 -2.98
N TYR A 43 -4.55 27.20 -2.33
CA TYR A 43 -3.26 27.89 -2.29
C TYR A 43 -2.18 27.05 -1.57
N PHE A 44 -2.55 26.21 -0.61
CA PHE A 44 -1.59 25.32 0.07
C PHE A 44 -0.89 24.34 -0.87
N LYS A 45 -1.50 24.03 -2.02
CA LYS A 45 -0.84 23.27 -3.09
C LYS A 45 0.39 23.98 -3.64
N SER A 46 0.40 25.31 -3.74
CA SER A 46 1.57 26.06 -4.24
C SER A 46 2.68 26.20 -3.22
N LEU A 47 2.41 25.98 -1.93
CA LEU A 47 3.44 25.86 -0.88
C LEU A 47 4.19 24.53 -0.97
N TYR A 48 3.58 23.50 -1.58
CA TYR A 48 4.22 22.22 -1.76
C TYR A 48 5.35 22.34 -2.81
N PRO A 49 6.59 21.91 -2.49
CA PRO A 49 7.71 22.14 -3.39
C PRO A 49 7.50 21.51 -4.76
N ASN A 50 7.91 22.23 -5.80
CA ASN A 50 7.74 21.79 -7.19
C ASN A 50 8.53 20.50 -7.47
N GLU A 51 8.22 19.79 -8.55
CA GLU A 51 8.87 18.53 -8.94
C GLU A 51 10.39 18.66 -9.19
N LYS A 52 10.85 19.89 -9.40
CA LYS A 52 12.26 20.26 -9.59
C LYS A 52 12.96 20.66 -8.29
N PHE A 53 12.25 20.69 -7.17
CA PHE A 53 12.85 20.94 -5.85
C PHE A 53 13.91 19.87 -5.57
N LEU A 54 15.10 20.30 -5.14
CA LEU A 54 16.29 19.46 -4.98
C LEU A 54 16.60 18.60 -6.21
N SER A 55 16.60 19.24 -7.39
CA SER A 55 16.90 18.61 -8.69
C SER A 55 18.25 17.86 -8.75
N PHE A 56 19.17 18.11 -7.82
CA PHE A 56 20.42 17.37 -7.69
C PHE A 56 20.19 15.86 -7.48
N PHE A 57 19.20 15.45 -6.67
CA PHE A 57 18.86 14.02 -6.52
C PHE A 57 18.36 13.40 -7.82
N LYS A 58 17.78 14.20 -8.72
CA LYS A 58 17.31 13.75 -10.03
C LYS A 58 18.46 13.54 -11.03
N LYS A 59 19.64 14.13 -10.80
CA LYS A 59 20.84 13.95 -11.64
C LYS A 59 21.50 12.59 -11.39
N ASN A 60 21.36 12.02 -10.21
CA ASN A 60 21.93 10.72 -9.89
C ASN A 60 21.04 9.57 -10.40
N ASN A 61 21.53 8.76 -11.34
CA ASN A 61 20.79 7.65 -11.95
C ASN A 61 20.42 6.54 -10.95
N ILE A 62 21.22 6.36 -9.90
CA ILE A 62 20.96 5.38 -8.85
C ILE A 62 19.78 5.85 -8.00
N VAL A 63 19.82 7.11 -7.55
CA VAL A 63 18.77 7.72 -6.73
C VAL A 63 17.46 7.89 -7.52
N LYS A 64 17.54 8.09 -8.83
CA LYS A 64 16.35 8.29 -9.67
C LYS A 64 15.62 6.99 -10.06
N ASN A 65 16.36 5.89 -10.22
CA ASN A 65 15.80 4.67 -10.81
C ASN A 65 15.99 3.42 -9.93
N HIS A 66 16.89 3.44 -8.95
CA HIS A 66 17.36 2.24 -8.25
C HIS A 66 17.30 2.32 -6.71
N ILE A 67 16.79 3.39 -6.07
CA ILE A 67 16.70 3.47 -4.58
C ILE A 67 16.07 2.22 -3.97
N PHE A 68 14.95 1.79 -4.54
CA PHE A 68 14.24 0.58 -4.10
C PHE A 68 14.57 -0.63 -4.96
N HIS A 69 15.78 -0.71 -5.52
CA HIS A 69 16.22 -1.91 -6.21
C HIS A 69 16.33 -3.05 -5.17
N PRO A 70 15.77 -4.24 -5.43
CA PRO A 70 15.75 -5.34 -4.45
C PRO A 70 17.12 -5.69 -3.85
N ILE A 71 18.19 -5.55 -4.64
CA ILE A 71 19.57 -5.78 -4.18
C ILE A 71 19.98 -4.78 -3.08
N ILE A 72 19.58 -3.51 -3.17
CA ILE A 72 19.91 -2.50 -2.15
C ILE A 72 19.23 -2.87 -0.83
N ILE A 73 17.99 -3.37 -0.88
CA ILE A 73 17.26 -3.82 0.32
C ILE A 73 18.01 -4.97 0.99
N VAL A 74 18.41 -5.99 0.21
CA VAL A 74 19.20 -7.13 0.72
C VAL A 74 20.52 -6.65 1.31
N LEU A 75 21.25 -5.80 0.60
CA LEU A 75 22.55 -5.29 1.04
C LEU A 75 22.43 -4.49 2.35
N THR A 76 21.43 -3.62 2.45
CA THR A 76 21.17 -2.82 3.66
C THR A 76 20.83 -3.73 4.84
N PHE A 77 19.97 -4.72 4.63
CA PHE A 77 19.59 -5.67 5.67
C PHE A 77 20.79 -6.53 6.11
N SER A 78 21.62 -6.99 5.17
CA SER A 78 22.87 -7.68 5.47
C SER A 78 23.84 -6.83 6.29
N ILE A 79 23.98 -5.53 5.99
CA ILE A 79 24.79 -4.61 6.80
C ILE A 79 24.25 -4.52 8.23
N PHE A 80 22.93 -4.38 8.40
CA PHE A 80 22.33 -4.36 9.74
C PHE A 80 22.57 -5.67 10.51
N LEU A 81 22.53 -6.82 9.82
CA LEU A 81 22.84 -8.11 10.44
C LEU A 81 24.32 -8.22 10.85
N ILE A 82 25.24 -7.68 10.04
CA ILE A 82 26.67 -7.64 10.37
C ILE A 82 26.93 -6.71 11.57
N LEU A 83 26.20 -5.60 11.67
CA LEU A 83 26.28 -4.65 12.78
C LEU A 83 25.54 -5.12 14.05
N SER A 84 24.89 -6.28 14.01
CA SER A 84 24.23 -6.86 15.19
C SER A 84 25.26 -7.21 16.26
N LEU A 85 25.03 -6.74 17.49
CA LEU A 85 25.88 -7.04 18.65
C LEU A 85 25.77 -8.50 19.11
N SER A 86 24.65 -9.17 18.78
CA SER A 86 24.42 -10.57 19.14
C SER A 86 24.73 -11.49 17.96
N PRO A 87 25.41 -12.63 18.19
CA PRO A 87 25.62 -13.64 17.17
C PRO A 87 24.27 -14.21 16.71
N ILE A 88 24.09 -14.29 15.40
CA ILE A 88 22.88 -14.81 14.77
C ILE A 88 22.94 -16.33 14.79
N SER A 89 21.91 -17.00 15.32
CA SER A 89 21.83 -18.47 15.34
C SER A 89 21.84 -19.05 13.92
N PHE A 90 22.38 -20.26 13.77
CA PHE A 90 22.49 -20.92 12.46
C PHE A 90 21.14 -21.09 11.75
N ASP A 91 20.10 -21.45 12.50
CA ASP A 91 18.73 -21.58 11.97
C ASP A 91 18.18 -20.26 11.43
N LEU A 92 18.49 -19.15 12.12
CA LEU A 92 18.09 -17.82 11.69
C LEU A 92 18.86 -17.40 10.43
N GLN A 93 20.15 -17.74 10.33
CA GLN A 93 20.94 -17.49 9.12
C GLN A 93 20.37 -18.21 7.90
N ILE A 94 20.01 -19.50 8.03
CA ILE A 94 19.38 -20.27 6.95
C ILE A 94 18.04 -19.63 6.56
N SER A 95 17.21 -19.28 7.54
CA SER A 95 15.90 -18.66 7.31
C SER A 95 16.03 -17.33 6.54
N ILE A 96 17.00 -16.50 6.93
CA ILE A 96 17.30 -15.23 6.26
C ILE A 96 17.81 -15.48 4.83
N ALA A 97 18.70 -16.45 4.63
CA ALA A 97 19.22 -16.78 3.30
C ALA A 97 18.10 -17.23 2.36
N ILE A 98 17.20 -18.11 2.81
CA ILE A 98 16.02 -18.54 2.04
C ILE A 98 15.12 -17.34 1.73
N ALA A 99 14.87 -16.46 2.71
CA ALA A 99 14.07 -15.27 2.53
C ALA A 99 14.68 -14.32 1.48
N PHE A 100 15.98 -14.09 1.51
CA PHE A 100 16.68 -13.25 0.53
C PHE A 100 16.66 -13.85 -0.87
N ILE A 101 16.92 -15.16 -1.01
CA ILE A 101 16.86 -15.84 -2.30
C ILE A 101 15.44 -15.75 -2.88
N SER A 102 14.43 -16.06 -2.07
CA SER A 102 13.02 -15.98 -2.49
C SER A 102 12.62 -14.56 -2.85
N PHE A 103 13.08 -13.55 -2.10
CA PHE A 103 12.83 -12.15 -2.42
C PHE A 103 13.48 -11.74 -3.74
N ILE A 104 14.74 -12.10 -3.99
CA ILE A 104 15.44 -11.79 -5.25
C ILE A 104 14.75 -12.49 -6.44
N VAL A 105 14.40 -13.76 -6.29
CA VAL A 105 13.67 -14.52 -7.32
C VAL A 105 12.34 -13.83 -7.63
N GLY A 106 11.56 -13.52 -6.59
CA GLY A 106 10.24 -12.90 -6.72
C GLY A 106 10.26 -11.47 -7.27
N SER A 107 11.28 -10.67 -6.95
CA SER A 107 11.33 -9.24 -7.28
C SER A 107 12.17 -8.89 -8.51
N VAL A 108 13.13 -9.75 -8.90
CA VAL A 108 14.01 -9.50 -10.04
C VAL A 108 13.81 -10.54 -11.14
N ILE A 109 13.92 -11.83 -10.80
CA ILE A 109 13.90 -12.91 -11.80
C ILE A 109 12.50 -13.05 -12.40
N ILE A 110 11.48 -13.26 -11.58
CA ILE A 110 10.10 -13.46 -12.06
C ILE A 110 9.64 -12.25 -12.92
N PRO A 111 9.77 -10.98 -12.47
CA PRO A 111 9.49 -9.81 -13.31
C PRO A 111 10.24 -9.79 -14.65
N LYS A 112 11.53 -10.12 -14.64
CA LYS A 112 12.38 -10.07 -15.84
C LYS A 112 12.04 -11.18 -16.86
N TYR A 113 11.56 -12.34 -16.43
CA TYR A 113 11.22 -13.43 -17.35
C TYR A 113 9.74 -13.43 -17.75
N PHE A 114 8.84 -13.16 -16.81
CA PHE A 114 7.39 -13.24 -17.06
C PHE A 114 6.75 -11.91 -17.48
N PHE A 115 7.38 -10.77 -17.17
CA PHE A 115 6.76 -9.45 -17.34
C PHE A 115 7.58 -8.48 -18.21
N LYS A 116 8.66 -8.91 -18.87
CA LYS A 116 9.55 -8.03 -19.66
C LYS A 116 8.96 -7.54 -20.99
N ASN A 117 7.97 -8.24 -21.54
CA ASN A 117 7.30 -7.90 -22.81
C ASN A 117 5.89 -7.30 -22.59
N TYR A 118 5.80 -6.19 -21.86
CA TYR A 118 4.52 -5.47 -21.64
C TYR A 118 3.85 -4.91 -22.91
N THR A 119 4.51 -4.98 -24.07
CA THR A 119 4.10 -4.22 -25.27
C THR A 119 3.20 -4.96 -26.25
N LYS A 120 2.95 -6.28 -26.14
CA LYS A 120 1.98 -6.93 -27.04
C LYS A 120 0.96 -7.82 -26.36
N ASP A 121 1.30 -8.66 -25.40
CA ASP A 121 0.30 -9.40 -24.63
C ASP A 121 0.84 -9.76 -23.25
N SER A 122 0.49 -8.96 -22.24
CA SER A 122 0.65 -9.38 -20.86
C SER A 122 -0.12 -10.69 -20.67
N PHE A 123 0.58 -11.76 -20.27
CA PHE A 123 -0.01 -13.08 -20.00
C PHE A 123 -1.21 -13.00 -19.03
N ILE A 124 -1.26 -11.96 -18.19
CA ILE A 124 -2.37 -11.68 -17.28
C ILE A 124 -2.83 -10.22 -17.46
N LYS A 125 -3.90 -10.01 -18.24
CA LYS A 125 -4.62 -8.72 -18.28
C LYS A 125 -5.62 -8.70 -17.12
N PHE A 126 -5.26 -8.05 -16.02
CA PHE A 126 -6.20 -7.77 -14.94
C PHE A 126 -7.13 -6.63 -15.34
N ASN A 127 -8.43 -6.81 -15.16
CA ASN A 127 -9.39 -5.74 -15.35
C ASN A 127 -9.27 -4.74 -14.17
N PRO A 128 -9.01 -3.44 -14.41
CA PRO A 128 -8.90 -2.46 -13.33
C PRO A 128 -10.13 -2.39 -12.43
N LYS A 129 -11.33 -2.70 -12.95
CA LYS A 129 -12.56 -2.76 -12.15
C LYS A 129 -12.53 -3.92 -11.14
N ASP A 130 -11.93 -5.05 -11.53
CA ASP A 130 -11.80 -6.23 -10.66
C ASP A 130 -10.81 -5.97 -9.54
N VAL A 131 -9.65 -5.43 -9.90
CA VAL A 131 -8.61 -5.04 -8.96
C VAL A 131 -9.14 -4.05 -7.93
N TYR A 132 -9.89 -3.04 -8.38
CA TYR A 132 -10.54 -2.08 -7.49
C TYR A 132 -11.56 -2.75 -6.56
N SER A 133 -12.43 -3.60 -7.11
CA SER A 133 -13.49 -4.27 -6.33
C SER A 133 -12.91 -5.17 -5.25
N ILE A 134 -11.87 -5.94 -5.59
CA ILE A 134 -11.17 -6.82 -4.64
C ILE A 134 -10.49 -5.97 -3.56
N GLY A 135 -9.74 -4.93 -3.95
CA GLY A 135 -9.08 -4.04 -3.00
C GLY A 135 -10.07 -3.36 -2.05
N PHE A 136 -11.22 -2.93 -2.56
CA PHE A 136 -12.30 -2.36 -1.77
C PHE A 136 -12.86 -3.37 -0.75
N CYS A 137 -13.11 -4.61 -1.17
CA CYS A 137 -13.59 -5.65 -0.27
C CYS A 137 -12.59 -6.01 0.82
N LEU A 138 -11.28 -6.06 0.51
CA LEU A 138 -10.23 -6.31 1.49
C LEU A 138 -10.19 -5.22 2.58
N ILE A 139 -10.31 -3.95 2.18
CA ILE A 139 -10.39 -2.83 3.13
C ILE A 139 -11.63 -2.98 4.02
N LEU A 140 -12.77 -3.33 3.41
CA LEU A 140 -14.05 -3.47 4.12
C LEU A 140 -14.01 -4.59 5.16
N ILE A 141 -13.45 -5.76 4.79
CA ILE A 141 -13.21 -6.87 5.71
C ILE A 141 -12.31 -6.41 6.86
N GLY A 142 -11.22 -5.69 6.55
CA GLY A 142 -10.31 -5.18 7.57
C GLY A 142 -10.98 -4.23 8.56
N VAL A 143 -11.82 -3.31 8.09
CA VAL A 143 -12.62 -2.40 8.94
C VAL A 143 -13.62 -3.18 9.81
N LEU A 144 -14.30 -4.18 9.25
CA LEU A 144 -15.27 -4.99 9.97
C LEU A 144 -14.60 -5.76 11.11
N PHE A 145 -13.48 -6.43 10.82
CA PHE A 145 -12.71 -7.17 11.83
C PHE A 145 -12.06 -6.27 12.89
N PHE A 146 -11.76 -5.02 12.56
CA PHE A 146 -11.33 -4.03 13.54
C PHE A 146 -12.40 -3.78 14.61
N PHE A 147 -13.65 -3.53 14.18
CA PHE A 147 -14.76 -3.32 15.12
C PHE A 147 -15.05 -4.57 15.95
N ILE A 148 -15.00 -5.76 15.34
CA ILE A 148 -15.11 -7.03 16.09
C ILE A 148 -13.99 -7.16 17.12
N SER A 149 -12.75 -6.83 16.77
CA SER A 149 -11.60 -6.92 17.68
C SER A 149 -11.74 -5.99 18.87
N ILE A 150 -12.18 -4.74 18.65
CA ILE A 150 -12.44 -3.78 19.74
C ILE A 150 -13.57 -4.24 20.63
N ALA A 151 -14.67 -4.73 20.04
CA ALA A 151 -15.80 -5.24 20.79
C ALA A 151 -15.41 -6.46 21.64
N SER A 152 -14.57 -7.36 21.12
CA SER A 152 -14.13 -8.55 21.85
C SER A 152 -13.26 -8.24 23.07
N VAL A 153 -12.56 -7.12 23.06
CA VAL A 153 -11.63 -6.74 24.13
C VAL A 153 -12.22 -5.62 25.03
N GLY A 154 -13.37 -5.06 24.65
CA GLY A 154 -14.09 -4.06 25.43
C GLY A 154 -13.51 -2.64 25.38
N GLY A 155 -12.69 -2.34 24.35
CA GLY A 155 -12.11 -1.01 24.21
C GLY A 155 -11.02 -0.89 23.14
N VAL A 156 -10.52 0.33 22.93
CA VAL A 156 -9.48 0.63 21.95
C VAL A 156 -8.10 0.42 22.58
N PRO A 157 -7.27 -0.52 22.07
CA PRO A 157 -5.95 -0.81 22.64
C PRO A 157 -4.99 0.38 22.70
N LEU A 158 -5.14 1.36 21.79
CA LEU A 158 -4.36 2.60 21.83
C LEU A 158 -4.59 3.40 23.12
N LEU A 159 -5.83 3.45 23.62
CA LEU A 159 -6.19 4.22 24.81
C LEU A 159 -5.89 3.46 26.11
N LYS A 160 -5.96 2.12 26.06
CA LYS A 160 -5.64 1.23 27.17
C LYS A 160 -4.69 0.14 26.69
N PRO A 161 -3.36 0.33 26.83
CA PRO A 161 -2.36 -0.61 26.31
C PRO A 161 -2.48 -2.05 26.84
N SER A 162 -3.03 -2.23 28.05
CA SER A 162 -3.29 -3.55 28.64
C SER A 162 -4.23 -4.42 27.80
N LEU A 163 -5.15 -3.80 27.05
CA LEU A 163 -6.07 -4.50 26.15
C LEU A 163 -5.35 -5.17 24.98
N ARG A 164 -4.12 -4.75 24.67
CA ARG A 164 -3.35 -5.32 23.55
C ARG A 164 -3.05 -6.81 23.76
N TYR A 165 -2.87 -7.26 25.00
CA TYR A 165 -2.66 -8.67 25.33
C TYR A 165 -3.92 -9.52 25.17
N GLY A 166 -5.10 -8.90 25.21
CA GLY A 166 -6.38 -9.57 24.98
C GLY A 166 -6.75 -9.72 23.49
N LEU A 167 -5.97 -9.12 22.58
CA LEU A 167 -6.23 -9.21 21.14
C LEU A 167 -5.98 -10.62 20.63
N LYS A 168 -7.03 -11.25 20.08
CA LYS A 168 -6.94 -12.58 19.47
C LYS A 168 -6.36 -12.47 18.07
N PRO A 169 -5.25 -13.17 17.73
CA PRO A 169 -4.63 -13.13 16.40
C PRO A 169 -5.61 -13.42 15.25
N ILE A 170 -6.58 -14.31 15.49
CA ILE A 170 -7.59 -14.69 14.49
C ILE A 170 -8.50 -13.52 14.09
N LEU A 171 -8.68 -12.54 14.98
CA LEU A 171 -9.50 -11.35 14.73
C LEU A 171 -8.66 -10.19 14.21
N THR A 172 -7.39 -10.10 14.62
CA THR A 172 -6.52 -8.98 14.24
C THR A 172 -5.81 -9.17 12.90
N MET A 173 -5.47 -10.40 12.51
CA MET A 173 -4.83 -10.66 11.21
C MET A 173 -5.66 -10.19 10.00
N PRO A 174 -7.00 -10.40 9.96
CA PRO A 174 -7.83 -9.87 8.88
C PRO A 174 -7.82 -8.34 8.78
N VAL A 175 -7.54 -7.61 9.87
CA VAL A 175 -7.38 -6.15 9.83
C VAL A 175 -6.20 -5.75 8.94
N PHE A 176 -5.16 -6.58 8.88
CA PHE A 176 -3.99 -6.31 8.04
C PHE A 176 -4.26 -6.45 6.55
N LEU A 177 -5.41 -7.01 6.14
CA LEU A 177 -5.86 -7.03 4.73
C LEU A 177 -6.08 -5.62 4.16
N MET A 178 -6.20 -4.59 5.00
CA MET A 178 -6.23 -3.20 4.55
C MET A 178 -4.95 -2.82 3.78
N ILE A 179 -3.79 -3.38 4.15
CA ILE A 179 -2.50 -3.09 3.50
C ILE A 179 -2.51 -3.51 2.02
N PRO A 180 -2.72 -4.80 1.66
CA PRO A 180 -2.85 -5.18 0.26
C PRO A 180 -4.07 -4.56 -0.42
N GLY A 181 -5.16 -4.31 0.31
CA GLY A 181 -6.35 -3.62 -0.23
C GLY A 181 -6.03 -2.23 -0.79
N ILE A 182 -5.24 -1.45 -0.06
CA ILE A 182 -4.77 -0.12 -0.50
C ILE A 182 -3.84 -0.24 -1.69
N GLY A 183 -2.92 -1.21 -1.70
CA GLY A 183 -2.04 -1.45 -2.84
C GLY A 183 -2.81 -1.71 -4.13
N LEU A 184 -3.86 -2.52 -4.07
CA LEU A 184 -4.72 -2.82 -5.22
C LEU A 184 -5.49 -1.58 -5.70
N ILE A 185 -6.16 -0.85 -4.82
CA ILE A 185 -6.88 0.38 -5.21
C ILE A 185 -5.91 1.44 -5.75
N GLY A 186 -4.76 1.58 -5.09
CA GLY A 186 -3.69 2.48 -5.49
C GLY A 186 -3.17 2.17 -6.89
N SER A 187 -2.99 0.90 -7.24
CA SER A 187 -2.58 0.49 -8.59
C SER A 187 -3.58 0.92 -9.66
N VAL A 188 -4.88 0.92 -9.34
CA VAL A 188 -5.96 1.38 -10.25
C VAL A 188 -5.93 2.89 -10.41
N TYR A 189 -5.64 3.65 -9.35
CA TYR A 189 -5.45 5.10 -9.47
C TYR A 189 -4.21 5.44 -10.31
N LEU A 190 -3.14 4.66 -10.19
CA LEU A 190 -1.94 4.81 -11.01
C LEU A 190 -2.22 4.47 -12.49
N ASP A 191 -3.00 3.44 -12.79
CA ASP A 191 -3.44 3.13 -14.16
C ASP A 191 -4.26 4.30 -14.76
N LYS A 192 -5.20 4.87 -13.97
CA LYS A 192 -5.97 6.05 -14.40
C LYS A 192 -5.11 7.30 -14.62
N PHE A 193 -4.07 7.49 -13.81
CA PHE A 193 -3.08 8.55 -14.02
C PHE A 193 -2.31 8.36 -15.33
N LYS A 194 -1.80 7.14 -15.59
CA LYS A 194 -1.08 6.81 -16.83
C LYS A 194 -1.94 7.00 -18.09
N ARG A 195 -3.26 6.83 -17.97
CA ARG A 195 -4.24 7.08 -19.05
C ARG A 195 -4.70 8.54 -19.15
N GLY A 196 -4.16 9.45 -18.33
CA GLY A 196 -4.52 10.88 -18.36
C GLY A 196 -5.90 11.23 -17.77
N ILE A 197 -6.59 10.28 -17.14
CA ILE A 197 -7.94 10.48 -16.59
C ILE A 197 -7.88 11.25 -15.26
N LEU A 198 -6.84 11.01 -14.46
CA LEU A 198 -6.62 11.68 -13.19
C LEU A 198 -5.35 12.51 -13.24
N SER A 199 -5.38 13.68 -12.61
CA SER A 199 -4.19 14.50 -12.40
C SER A 199 -3.29 13.90 -11.30
N ARG A 200 -2.01 14.24 -11.32
CA ARG A 200 -1.03 13.84 -10.29
C ARG A 200 -1.49 14.23 -8.88
N SER A 201 -2.05 15.43 -8.72
CA SER A 201 -2.53 15.96 -7.43
C SER A 201 -3.71 15.17 -6.87
N GLN A 202 -4.67 14.81 -7.72
CA GLN A 202 -5.80 13.95 -7.34
C GLN A 202 -5.34 12.57 -6.89
N VAL A 203 -4.41 11.96 -7.62
CA VAL A 203 -3.88 10.63 -7.29
C VAL A 203 -3.13 10.66 -5.96
N ARG A 204 -2.29 11.68 -5.73
CA ARG A 204 -1.61 11.91 -4.44
C ARG A 204 -2.60 12.01 -3.29
N PHE A 205 -3.60 12.89 -3.43
CA PHE A 205 -4.61 13.10 -2.39
C PHE A 205 -5.34 11.79 -2.07
N ARG A 206 -5.82 11.07 -3.09
CA ARG A 206 -6.52 9.80 -2.90
C ARG A 206 -5.65 8.72 -2.25
N PHE A 207 -4.38 8.63 -2.60
CA PHE A 207 -3.44 7.71 -1.94
C PHE A 207 -3.21 8.08 -0.47
N LEU A 208 -2.96 9.35 -0.19
CA LEU A 208 -2.74 9.84 1.18
C LEU A 208 -3.97 9.60 2.06
N VAL A 209 -5.17 9.88 1.56
CA VAL A 209 -6.42 9.62 2.29
C VAL A 209 -6.60 8.13 2.57
N LEU A 210 -6.32 7.25 1.59
CA LEU A 210 -6.41 5.80 1.80
C LEU A 210 -5.43 5.31 2.87
N VAL A 211 -4.19 5.78 2.85
CA VAL A 211 -3.15 5.38 3.80
C VAL A 211 -3.45 5.94 5.18
N ALA A 212 -3.88 7.21 5.28
CA ALA A 212 -4.31 7.81 6.54
C ALA A 212 -5.50 7.06 7.14
N PHE A 213 -6.47 6.68 6.30
CA PHE A 213 -7.62 5.88 6.70
C PHE A 213 -7.17 4.54 7.29
N SER A 214 -6.34 3.74 6.61
CA SER A 214 -5.82 2.50 7.21
C SER A 214 -4.95 2.75 8.43
N GLY A 215 -4.15 3.82 8.39
CA GLY A 215 -3.25 4.19 9.46
C GLY A 215 -4.02 4.40 10.75
N PHE A 216 -5.16 5.08 10.69
CA PHE A 216 -6.06 5.27 11.82
C PHE A 216 -6.51 3.93 12.45
N PHE A 217 -6.97 2.96 11.64
CA PHE A 217 -7.42 1.66 12.15
C PHE A 217 -6.26 0.83 12.72
N LEU A 218 -5.13 0.75 12.02
CA LEU A 218 -3.97 -0.01 12.45
C LEU A 218 -3.32 0.59 13.71
N PHE A 219 -3.28 1.92 13.78
CA PHE A 219 -2.78 2.66 14.95
C PHE A 219 -3.69 2.51 16.16
N SER A 220 -5.01 2.50 15.96
CA SER A 220 -5.99 2.29 17.04
C SER A 220 -5.82 0.92 17.72
N LEU A 221 -5.31 -0.09 17.02
CA LEU A 221 -4.96 -1.40 17.60
C LEU A 221 -3.56 -1.42 18.27
N GLY A 222 -2.80 -0.33 18.20
CA GLY A 222 -1.45 -0.23 18.77
C GLY A 222 -0.37 -0.97 17.99
N TYR A 223 -0.62 -1.34 16.72
CA TYR A 223 0.36 -2.03 15.89
C TYR A 223 1.20 -1.04 15.07
N ARG A 224 2.52 -1.03 15.30
CA ARG A 224 3.46 -0.13 14.61
C ARG A 224 3.95 -0.68 13.27
N THR A 225 4.27 -1.97 13.20
CA THR A 225 4.78 -2.64 11.99
C THR A 225 3.83 -2.57 10.79
N PRO A 226 2.51 -2.81 10.94
CA PRO A 226 1.54 -2.72 9.83
C PRO A 226 1.41 -1.29 9.27
N ILE A 227 1.56 -0.26 10.12
CA ILE A 227 1.56 1.14 9.67
C ILE A 227 2.77 1.41 8.78
N ILE A 228 3.96 1.00 9.23
CA ILE A 228 5.20 1.12 8.44
C ILE A 228 5.04 0.39 7.10
N ALA A 229 4.45 -0.80 7.08
CA ALA A 229 4.18 -1.54 5.85
C ALA A 229 3.25 -0.77 4.88
N SER A 230 2.19 -0.14 5.40
CA SER A 230 1.28 0.68 4.58
C SER A 230 1.97 1.93 3.99
N LEU A 231 2.83 2.59 4.78
CA LEU A 231 3.60 3.76 4.35
C LEU A 231 4.65 3.38 3.31
N LEU A 232 5.40 2.31 3.56
CA LEU A 232 6.41 1.81 2.63
C LEU A 232 5.77 1.43 1.28
N MET A 233 4.60 0.79 1.29
CA MET A 233 3.85 0.47 0.08
C MET A 233 3.47 1.74 -0.70
N MET A 234 3.00 2.78 -0.02
CA MET A 234 2.70 4.07 -0.65
C MET A 234 3.93 4.69 -1.29
N ILE A 235 5.07 4.69 -0.58
CA ILE A 235 6.33 5.25 -1.08
C ILE A 235 6.80 4.50 -2.33
N ILE A 236 6.79 3.16 -2.30
CA ILE A 236 7.22 2.33 -3.43
C ILE A 236 6.31 2.55 -4.64
N ILE A 237 4.99 2.43 -4.47
CA ILE A 237 4.04 2.62 -5.58
C ILE A 237 4.07 4.06 -6.09
N GLY A 238 4.17 5.03 -5.18
CA GLY A 238 4.23 6.45 -5.51
C GLY A 238 5.49 6.81 -6.29
N TYR A 239 6.65 6.28 -5.88
CA TYR A 239 7.94 6.49 -6.53
C TYR A 239 7.98 5.86 -7.93
N TYR A 240 7.72 4.55 -8.05
CA TYR A 240 7.73 3.86 -9.35
C TYR A 240 6.59 4.32 -10.26
N GLY A 241 5.48 4.78 -9.67
CA GLY A 241 4.36 5.38 -10.38
C GLY A 241 4.61 6.81 -10.85
N LYS A 242 5.74 7.43 -10.50
CA LYS A 242 6.06 8.85 -10.74
C LYS A 242 5.01 9.81 -10.14
N ILE A 243 4.26 9.34 -9.15
CA ILE A 243 3.31 10.14 -8.39
C ILE A 243 4.08 10.94 -7.34
N LEU A 244 5.06 10.32 -6.67
CA LEU A 244 5.97 10.98 -5.71
C LEU A 244 7.26 11.41 -6.41
N ALA A 245 7.81 12.55 -6.00
CA ALA A 245 9.09 13.03 -6.49
C ALA A 245 10.25 12.35 -5.74
N VAL A 246 11.41 12.24 -6.39
CA VAL A 246 12.60 11.58 -5.81
C VAL A 246 13.01 12.23 -4.48
N TRP A 247 12.92 13.55 -4.37
CA TRP A 247 13.25 14.26 -3.13
C TRP A 247 12.29 13.94 -1.98
N GLU A 248 10.99 13.71 -2.28
CA GLU A 248 9.98 13.36 -1.27
C GLU A 248 10.29 12.01 -0.63
N VAL A 249 10.91 11.10 -1.40
CA VAL A 249 11.29 9.77 -0.96
C VAL A 249 12.61 9.75 -0.17
N VAL A 250 13.52 10.68 -0.47
CA VAL A 250 14.83 10.75 0.19
C VAL A 250 14.75 11.51 1.52
N ILE A 251 13.86 12.49 1.63
CA ILE A 251 13.72 13.34 2.82
C ILE A 251 12.60 12.88 3.77
N GLY A 252 11.51 12.31 3.23
CA GLY A 252 10.36 11.86 4.00
C GLY A 252 10.54 10.48 4.60
#